data_AF-A0AAQ5ZF44-F1
#
_entry.id   AF-A0AAQ5ZF44-F1
#
_cell.length_a   1.000
_cell.length_b   1.000
_cell.length_c   1.000
_cell.angle_alpha   90.00
_cell.angle_beta   90.00
_cell.angle_gamma   90.00
#
_symmetry.space_group_name_H-M   'P 1'
#
loop_
_entity.id
_entity.type
_entity.pdbx_description
1 polymer ?
#
loop_
_entity_poly.entity_id
_entity_poly.type
_entity_poly.pdbx_seq_one_letter_code
_entity_poly.pdbx_strand_id
1 'polypeptide(L)'
;SCHNDNYVKEIPFSFVFNQITVLGTPAEESFGGKVKLIEAEAFADIDLVFMAHPGQQDVLLHSTVTVTYHGKASHASAYPWEGVNALDAAVLAYNISVLRQQLRPKWKLHSIIQHGGPKPNIIPDYTELLFYLRTPHAKDICDLKAKTEAYLSLGIQFEEPTNHITASTDFGNVSFIVPGIHPFFYICTDAFNHTKEYIQAMFLVMKLNSKALAMTAVDVVCSPDLLRQVREDFCPN
;
A
#
# COMPACT_ATOMS: atom_id res chain seq x y z
N SER A 1 -21.36 -25.10 13.15
CA SER A 1 -21.61 -25.30 11.71
C SER A 1 -21.24 -24.02 10.99
N CYS A 2 -20.05 -23.94 10.40
CA CYS A 2 -19.64 -22.75 9.65
C CYS A 2 -20.35 -22.76 8.30
N HIS A 3 -21.12 -21.70 8.03
CA HIS A 3 -21.75 -21.48 6.74
C HIS A 3 -20.68 -21.28 5.66
N ASN A 4 -20.89 -22.00 4.57
CA ASN A 4 -20.06 -21.99 3.38
C ASN A 4 -20.74 -21.03 2.40
N ASP A 5 -20.53 -19.73 2.59
CA ASP A 5 -21.06 -18.72 1.67
C ASP A 5 -20.16 -18.70 0.42
N ASN A 6 -20.58 -19.45 -0.59
CA ASN A 6 -20.03 -19.36 -1.93
C ASN A 6 -20.36 -17.97 -2.50
N TYR A 7 -19.37 -17.09 -2.58
CA TYR A 7 -19.47 -15.85 -3.34
C TYR A 7 -19.51 -16.17 -4.84
N VAL A 8 -20.71 -16.37 -5.38
CA VAL A 8 -20.95 -16.38 -6.83
C VAL A 8 -21.39 -14.97 -7.22
N LYS A 9 -20.49 -14.21 -7.85
CA LYS A 9 -20.82 -12.90 -8.42
C LYS A 9 -21.47 -13.17 -9.78
N GLU A 10 -22.77 -12.93 -9.91
CA GLU A 10 -23.45 -13.01 -11.21
C GLU A 10 -22.93 -11.87 -12.10
N ILE A 11 -22.25 -12.22 -13.18
CA ILE A 11 -21.79 -11.26 -14.18
C ILE A 11 -22.99 -10.96 -15.09
N PRO A 12 -23.48 -9.71 -15.15
CA PRO A 12 -24.63 -9.39 -15.99
C PRO A 12 -24.30 -9.68 -17.46
N PHE A 13 -25.16 -10.49 -18.11
CA PHE A 13 -25.01 -11.03 -19.46
C PHE A 13 -24.90 -9.97 -20.58
N SER A 14 -25.08 -8.69 -20.26
CA SER A 14 -25.06 -7.57 -21.21
C SER A 14 -23.69 -6.91 -21.39
N PHE A 15 -22.66 -7.34 -20.66
CA PHE A 15 -21.31 -6.77 -20.75
C PHE A 15 -20.32 -7.82 -21.27
N VAL A 16 -20.03 -7.76 -22.57
CA VAL A 16 -19.12 -8.70 -23.24
C VAL A 16 -17.70 -8.14 -23.17
N PHE A 17 -16.76 -8.95 -22.68
CA PHE A 17 -15.32 -8.71 -22.85
C PHE A 17 -15.02 -8.72 -24.36
N ASN A 18 -14.75 -7.56 -24.96
CA ASN A 18 -14.55 -7.53 -26.42
C ASN A 18 -13.24 -8.18 -26.86
N GLN A 19 -12.16 -8.03 -26.08
CA GLN A 19 -10.84 -8.56 -26.44
C GLN A 19 -9.95 -8.78 -25.20
N ILE A 20 -9.19 -9.88 -25.19
CA ILE A 20 -8.08 -10.12 -24.26
C ILE A 20 -6.82 -10.30 -25.10
N THR A 21 -5.81 -9.48 -24.85
CA THR A 21 -4.51 -9.57 -25.54
C THR A 21 -3.45 -10.03 -24.54
N VAL A 22 -2.71 -11.07 -24.88
CA VAL A 22 -1.56 -11.54 -24.09
C VAL A 22 -0.29 -11.20 -24.87
N LEU A 23 0.52 -10.30 -24.31
CA LEU A 23 1.79 -9.89 -24.92
C LEU A 23 2.96 -10.61 -24.27
N GLY A 24 3.70 -11.39 -25.06
CA GLY A 24 5.00 -11.91 -24.65
C GLY A 24 6.03 -10.78 -24.68
N THR A 25 6.64 -10.46 -23.54
CA THR A 25 7.57 -9.32 -23.41
C THR A 25 9.00 -9.81 -23.12
N PRO A 26 9.74 -10.27 -24.15
CA PRO A 26 11.08 -10.83 -23.95
C PRO A 26 12.09 -9.77 -23.52
N ALA A 27 13.21 -10.21 -22.92
CA ALA A 27 14.39 -9.38 -22.65
C ALA A 27 14.20 -8.20 -21.67
N GLU A 28 13.26 -8.32 -20.72
CA GLU A 28 13.04 -7.32 -19.65
C GLU A 28 14.31 -7.05 -18.83
N GLU A 29 15.03 -8.10 -18.40
CA GLU A 29 16.22 -7.99 -17.55
C GLU A 29 17.44 -7.31 -18.20
N SER A 30 17.43 -7.06 -19.52
CA SER A 30 18.65 -6.62 -20.24
C SER A 30 18.42 -5.51 -21.25
N PHE A 31 17.41 -5.64 -22.13
CA PHE A 31 17.27 -4.78 -23.31
C PHE A 31 15.95 -4.02 -23.37
N GLY A 32 15.06 -4.20 -22.38
CA GLY A 32 13.78 -3.48 -22.30
C GLY A 32 12.86 -3.80 -23.47
N GLY A 33 12.50 -5.08 -23.66
CA GLY A 33 11.70 -5.49 -24.81
C GLY A 33 10.32 -4.83 -24.89
N LYS A 34 9.77 -4.32 -23.78
CA LYS A 34 8.53 -3.54 -23.81
C LYS A 34 8.70 -2.22 -24.53
N VAL A 35 9.87 -1.58 -24.49
CA VAL A 35 10.15 -0.34 -25.24
C VAL A 35 10.00 -0.55 -26.73
N LYS A 36 10.52 -1.67 -27.27
CA LYS A 36 10.37 -2.01 -28.70
C LYS A 36 8.93 -2.35 -29.08
N LEU A 37 8.16 -2.93 -28.15
CA LEU A 37 6.73 -3.18 -28.37
C LEU A 37 5.92 -1.88 -28.38
N ILE A 38 6.31 -0.90 -27.56
CA ILE A 38 5.75 0.46 -27.60
C ILE A 38 6.06 1.11 -28.95
N GLU A 39 7.31 1.06 -29.42
CA GLU A 39 7.72 1.59 -30.74
C GLU A 39 6.98 0.92 -31.91
N ALA A 40 6.58 -0.35 -31.75
CA ALA A 40 5.80 -1.10 -32.73
C ALA A 40 4.27 -0.95 -32.55
N GLU A 41 3.82 0.02 -31.74
CA GLU A 41 2.42 0.33 -31.48
C GLU A 41 1.59 -0.83 -30.89
N ALA A 42 2.25 -1.81 -30.25
CA ALA A 42 1.57 -2.99 -29.72
C ALA A 42 0.58 -2.71 -28.56
N PHE A 43 0.61 -1.49 -28.00
CA PHE A 43 -0.25 -1.03 -26.91
C PHE A 43 -1.31 -0.01 -27.35
N ALA A 44 -1.37 0.37 -28.62
CA ALA A 44 -2.23 1.47 -29.10
C ALA A 44 -3.73 1.23 -28.85
N ASP A 45 -4.18 -0.02 -28.97
CA ASP A 45 -5.58 -0.41 -28.79
C ASP A 45 -5.85 -1.06 -27.41
N ILE A 46 -4.99 -0.81 -26.40
CA ILE A 46 -5.12 -1.40 -25.07
C ILE A 46 -5.70 -0.39 -24.08
N ASP A 47 -6.86 -0.73 -23.50
CA ASP A 47 -7.53 0.11 -22.50
C ASP A 47 -6.93 0.03 -21.11
N LEU A 48 -6.39 -1.13 -20.74
CA LEU A 48 -5.85 -1.45 -19.42
C LEU A 48 -4.76 -2.50 -19.56
N VAL A 49 -3.66 -2.36 -18.81
CA VAL A 49 -2.60 -3.37 -18.77
C VAL A 49 -2.35 -3.89 -17.36
N PHE A 50 -2.13 -5.19 -17.25
CA PHE A 50 -1.91 -5.87 -15.98
C PHE A 50 -0.64 -6.72 -16.06
N MET A 51 0.26 -6.56 -15.09
CA MET A 51 1.44 -7.41 -14.92
C MET A 51 1.60 -7.77 -13.45
N ALA A 52 2.08 -8.97 -13.14
CA ALA A 52 2.43 -9.36 -11.78
C ALA A 52 3.91 -9.65 -11.70
N HIS A 53 4.57 -9.15 -10.65
CA HIS A 53 5.93 -9.53 -10.32
C HIS A 53 5.94 -10.50 -9.15
N PRO A 54 6.60 -11.67 -9.24
CA PRO A 54 6.90 -12.48 -8.07
C PRO A 54 7.95 -11.76 -7.19
N GLY A 55 7.91 -11.96 -5.88
CA GLY A 55 8.85 -11.36 -4.94
C GLY A 55 9.06 -12.21 -3.67
N GLN A 56 10.20 -12.00 -3.01
CA GLN A 56 10.48 -12.52 -1.65
C GLN A 56 9.54 -11.94 -0.59
N GLN A 57 8.80 -10.91 -0.95
CA GLN A 57 7.76 -10.33 -0.16
C GLN A 57 6.59 -10.08 -1.12
N ASP A 58 5.37 -10.32 -0.66
CA ASP A 58 4.26 -9.46 -1.06
C ASP A 58 4.79 -8.07 -0.73
N VAL A 59 4.52 -7.02 -1.52
CA VAL A 59 4.71 -5.69 -0.94
C VAL A 59 3.73 -5.62 0.23
N LEU A 60 4.22 -6.02 1.41
CA LEU A 60 3.43 -6.29 2.59
C LEU A 60 2.95 -4.92 3.02
N LEU A 61 1.63 -4.81 3.09
CA LEU A 61 0.91 -3.67 3.63
C LEU A 61 1.67 -3.13 4.83
N HIS A 62 2.34 -2.02 4.58
CA HIS A 62 2.95 -1.19 5.58
C HIS A 62 2.05 0.02 5.66
N SER A 63 1.29 0.13 6.74
CA SER A 63 0.55 1.35 7.00
C SER A 63 1.46 2.25 7.83
N THR A 64 1.72 3.41 7.25
CA THR A 64 2.33 4.52 7.96
C THR A 64 1.20 5.40 8.46
N VAL A 65 1.23 5.78 9.74
CA VAL A 65 0.25 6.67 10.34
C VAL A 65 0.99 7.86 10.92
N THR A 66 0.67 9.05 10.45
CA THR A 66 1.17 10.29 11.03
C THR A 66 0.13 10.84 11.99
N VAL A 67 0.59 11.23 13.17
CA VAL A 67 -0.24 11.72 14.26
C VAL A 67 0.27 13.09 14.66
N THR A 68 -0.58 14.10 14.54
CA THR A 68 -0.27 15.47 14.92
C THR A 68 -1.06 15.87 16.15
N TYR A 69 -0.41 16.62 17.03
CA TYR A 69 -1.02 17.26 18.19
C TYR A 69 -0.86 18.76 18.09
N HIS A 70 -1.97 19.48 18.29
CA HIS A 70 -2.00 20.93 18.34
C HIS A 70 -2.37 21.39 19.75
N GLY A 71 -1.60 22.34 20.26
CA GLY A 71 -1.73 22.92 21.58
C GLY A 71 -1.70 24.45 21.53
N LYS A 72 -1.17 25.06 22.58
CA LYS A 72 -1.04 26.52 22.72
C LYS A 72 0.30 26.83 23.36
N ALA A 73 1.11 27.63 22.67
CA ALA A 73 2.43 27.98 23.14
C ALA A 73 2.35 28.92 24.34
N SER A 74 3.26 28.74 25.30
CA SER A 74 3.47 29.66 26.41
C SER A 74 4.91 29.57 26.91
N HIS A 75 5.37 30.59 27.64
CA HIS A 75 6.69 30.59 28.26
C HIS A 75 6.72 29.57 29.41
N ALA A 76 7.50 28.50 29.24
CA ALA A 76 7.46 27.32 30.11
C ALA A 76 7.69 27.63 31.61
N SER A 77 8.53 28.63 31.91
CA SER A 77 8.82 29.01 33.30
C SER A 77 7.95 30.15 33.85
N ALA A 78 7.31 30.95 32.98
CA ALA A 78 6.66 32.19 33.43
C ALA A 78 5.16 32.00 33.54
N TYR A 79 4.54 31.35 32.55
CA TYR A 79 3.08 31.19 32.48
C TYR A 79 2.69 29.78 31.98
N PRO A 80 3.21 28.68 32.57
CA PRO A 80 2.95 27.35 32.05
C PRO A 80 1.46 26.98 32.00
N TRP A 81 0.64 27.49 32.92
CA TRP A 81 -0.82 27.27 32.95
C TRP A 81 -1.59 27.94 31.81
N GLU A 82 -0.98 28.90 31.10
CA GLU A 82 -1.56 29.53 29.91
C GLU A 82 -1.37 28.70 28.64
N GLY A 83 -0.50 27.68 28.68
CA GLY A 83 -0.18 26.81 27.56
C GLY A 83 -0.95 25.49 27.55
N VAL A 84 -1.03 24.87 26.37
CA VAL A 84 -1.54 23.50 26.18
C VAL A 84 -0.41 22.72 25.50
N ASN A 85 0.16 21.75 26.21
CA ASN A 85 1.42 21.12 25.80
C ASN A 85 1.20 19.96 24.81
N ALA A 86 1.50 20.18 23.54
CA ALA A 86 1.41 19.17 22.49
C ALA A 86 2.47 18.05 22.65
N LEU A 87 3.63 18.34 23.25
CA LEU A 87 4.67 17.33 23.50
C LEU A 87 4.25 16.36 24.60
N ASP A 88 3.58 16.82 25.65
CA ASP A 88 3.06 15.92 26.69
C ASP A 88 2.03 14.94 26.10
N ALA A 89 1.14 15.44 25.22
CA ALA A 89 0.20 14.59 24.51
C ALA A 89 0.91 13.52 23.67
N ALA A 90 1.97 13.88 22.95
CA ALA A 90 2.79 12.94 22.19
C ALA A 90 3.55 11.93 23.05
N VAL A 91 4.08 12.34 24.20
CA VAL A 91 4.75 11.43 25.15
C VAL A 91 3.74 10.42 25.70
N LEU A 92 2.52 10.87 26.02
CA LEU A 92 1.43 9.97 26.38
C LEU A 92 1.10 8.99 25.24
N ALA A 93 1.01 9.48 24.01
CA ALA A 93 0.80 8.67 22.81
C ALA A 93 1.90 7.61 22.60
N TYR A 94 3.16 7.99 22.84
CA TYR A 94 4.32 7.12 22.65
C TYR A 94 4.32 5.92 23.61
N ASN A 95 3.57 6.00 24.72
CA ASN A 95 3.30 4.85 25.59
C ASN A 95 2.47 3.75 24.90
N ILE A 96 2.08 3.90 23.64
CA ILE A 96 1.52 2.82 22.81
C ILE A 96 2.41 1.57 22.77
N SER A 97 3.68 1.66 23.18
CA SER A 97 4.51 0.49 23.45
C SER A 97 3.84 -0.55 24.36
N VAL A 98 2.95 -0.14 25.28
CA VAL A 98 2.19 -1.07 26.14
C VAL A 98 1.20 -1.93 25.35
N LEU A 99 0.72 -1.45 24.19
CA LEU A 99 -0.16 -2.22 23.30
C LEU A 99 0.55 -3.47 22.76
N ARG A 100 1.90 -3.47 22.71
CA ARG A 100 2.70 -4.58 22.17
C ARG A 100 2.45 -5.92 22.89
N GLN A 101 2.05 -5.90 24.17
CA GLN A 101 1.65 -7.12 24.89
C GLN A 101 0.40 -7.77 24.30
N GLN A 102 -0.50 -6.96 23.71
CA GLN A 102 -1.78 -7.40 23.13
C GLN A 102 -1.69 -7.64 21.60
N LEU A 103 -0.50 -7.52 21.01
CA LEU A 103 -0.27 -7.76 19.60
C LEU A 103 0.08 -9.24 19.33
N ARG A 104 -0.22 -9.70 18.12
CA ARG A 104 0.16 -11.05 17.69
C ARG A 104 1.69 -11.15 17.55
N PRO A 105 2.32 -12.33 17.75
CA PRO A 105 3.78 -12.48 17.76
C PRO A 105 4.53 -11.94 16.52
N LYS A 106 3.88 -11.96 15.35
CA LYS A 106 4.45 -11.49 14.08
C LYS A 106 4.04 -10.06 13.70
N TRP A 107 3.17 -9.41 14.47
CA TRP A 107 2.80 -8.02 14.23
C TRP A 107 3.88 -7.08 14.79
N LYS A 108 4.16 -5.99 14.08
CA LYS A 108 5.12 -4.97 14.49
C LYS A 108 4.48 -3.59 14.47
N LEU A 109 4.79 -2.81 15.49
CA LEU A 109 4.41 -1.41 15.64
C LEU A 109 5.65 -0.65 16.10
N HIS A 110 6.14 0.25 15.25
CA HIS A 110 7.27 1.13 15.54
C HIS A 110 6.80 2.58 15.53
N SER A 111 7.45 3.43 16.32
CA SER A 111 7.08 4.84 16.43
C SER A 111 8.29 5.71 16.67
N ILE A 112 8.26 6.94 16.16
CA ILE A 112 9.21 8.01 16.47
C ILE A 112 8.45 9.33 16.69
N ILE A 113 9.04 10.26 17.44
CA ILE A 113 8.61 11.66 17.48
C ILE A 113 9.44 12.39 16.43
N GLN A 114 8.81 12.86 15.35
CA GLN A 114 9.50 13.59 14.28
C GLN A 114 9.76 15.04 14.67
N HIS A 115 8.74 15.67 15.25
CA HIS A 115 8.79 17.06 15.69
C HIS A 115 8.37 17.12 17.15
N GLY A 116 9.30 17.41 18.07
CA GLY A 116 9.06 17.46 19.52
C GLY A 116 8.93 18.86 20.12
N GLY A 117 8.78 19.88 19.29
CA GLY A 117 8.78 21.29 19.69
C GLY A 117 10.13 22.00 19.48
N PRO A 118 10.13 23.34 19.45
CA PRO A 118 11.25 24.12 18.95
C PRO A 118 12.36 24.39 19.97
N LYS A 119 12.01 24.59 21.26
CA LYS A 119 12.97 24.94 22.33
C LYS A 119 12.48 24.48 23.71
N PRO A 120 13.37 24.12 24.65
CA PRO A 120 12.99 23.69 26.00
C PRO A 120 12.28 24.74 26.87
N ASN A 121 12.45 26.02 26.57
CA ASN A 121 11.85 27.13 27.35
C ASN A 121 10.47 27.58 26.83
N ILE A 122 9.92 26.90 25.82
CA ILE A 122 8.61 27.18 25.21
C ILE A 122 7.77 25.90 25.33
N ILE A 123 6.53 26.02 25.80
CA ILE A 123 5.56 24.91 25.75
C ILE A 123 5.24 24.64 24.27
N PRO A 124 5.49 23.41 23.75
CA PRO A 124 5.20 23.09 22.35
C PRO A 124 3.71 23.17 22.04
N ASP A 125 3.36 23.91 20.98
CA ASP A 125 2.02 24.01 20.41
C ASP A 125 1.81 23.08 19.20
N TYR A 126 2.87 22.45 18.71
CA TYR A 126 2.84 21.44 17.65
C TYR A 126 3.81 20.31 17.96
N THR A 127 3.34 19.07 17.80
CA THR A 127 4.15 17.86 17.89
C THR A 127 3.66 16.84 16.88
N GLU A 128 4.58 16.07 16.30
CA GLU A 128 4.27 15.06 15.28
C GLU A 128 4.95 13.73 15.60
N LEU A 129 4.18 12.65 15.50
CA LEU A 129 4.68 11.28 15.59
C LEU A 129 4.43 10.52 14.28
N LEU A 130 5.37 9.65 13.97
CA LEU A 130 5.26 8.73 12.85
C LEU A 130 5.20 7.30 13.37
N PHE A 131 4.16 6.58 12.95
CA PHE A 131 3.96 5.17 13.27
C PHE A 131 4.11 4.29 12.05
N TYR A 132 4.73 3.14 12.27
CA TYR A 132 5.00 2.12 11.29
C TYR A 132 4.33 0.81 11.73
N LEU A 133 3.28 0.42 11.01
CA LEU A 133 2.49 -0.77 11.29
C LEU A 133 2.83 -1.87 10.27
N ARG A 134 3.06 -3.10 10.75
CA ARG A 134 3.37 -4.26 9.90
C ARG A 134 2.67 -5.51 10.40
N THR A 135 2.02 -6.21 9.49
CA THR A 135 1.41 -7.53 9.72
C THR A 135 1.84 -8.49 8.61
N PRO A 136 1.87 -9.83 8.85
CA PRO A 136 2.13 -10.81 7.79
C PRO A 136 0.98 -11.01 6.81
N HIS A 137 -0.21 -10.50 7.13
CA HIS A 137 -1.43 -10.74 6.36
C HIS A 137 -2.19 -9.43 6.16
N ALA A 138 -2.67 -9.20 4.93
CA ALA A 138 -3.38 -7.99 4.55
C ALA A 138 -4.61 -7.69 5.41
N LYS A 139 -5.43 -8.71 5.68
CA LYS A 139 -6.64 -8.60 6.51
C LYS A 139 -6.36 -8.12 7.94
N ASP A 140 -5.16 -8.38 8.45
CA ASP A 140 -4.79 -8.09 9.83
C ASP A 140 -4.38 -6.61 10.02
N ILE A 141 -4.11 -5.87 8.93
CA ILE A 141 -3.63 -4.48 9.05
C ILE A 141 -4.72 -3.52 9.49
N CYS A 142 -5.96 -3.74 9.05
CA CYS A 142 -7.11 -2.95 9.49
C CYS A 142 -7.32 -3.10 11.00
N ASP A 143 -7.14 -4.31 11.54
CA ASP A 143 -7.23 -4.56 12.98
C ASP A 143 -6.12 -3.86 13.77
N LEU A 144 -4.87 -3.91 13.27
CA LEU A 144 -3.74 -3.24 13.91
C LEU A 144 -3.89 -1.71 13.85
N LYS A 145 -4.34 -1.18 12.70
CA LYS A 145 -4.63 0.24 12.52
C LYS A 145 -5.76 0.69 13.43
N ALA A 146 -6.89 0.00 13.46
CA ALA A 146 -8.01 0.31 14.35
C ALA A 146 -7.62 0.25 15.84
N LYS A 147 -6.78 -0.71 16.26
CA LYS A 147 -6.24 -0.75 17.64
C LYS A 147 -5.32 0.44 17.94
N THR A 148 -4.52 0.84 16.95
CA THR A 148 -3.61 1.99 17.05
C THR A 148 -4.42 3.28 17.15
N GLU A 149 -5.37 3.49 16.23
CA GLU A 149 -6.29 4.64 16.23
C GLU A 149 -7.14 4.70 17.49
N ALA A 150 -7.68 3.57 17.98
CA ALA A 150 -8.46 3.54 19.22
C ALA A 150 -7.62 3.99 20.43
N TYR A 151 -6.37 3.53 20.54
CA TYR A 151 -5.46 3.97 21.60
C TYR A 151 -5.16 5.47 21.51
N LEU A 152 -5.00 5.96 20.29
CA LEU A 152 -4.65 7.33 19.95
C LEU A 152 -5.85 8.29 19.99
N SER A 153 -7.08 7.79 19.83
CA SER A 153 -8.33 8.59 19.71
C SER A 153 -8.73 9.40 20.95
N LEU A 154 -7.91 9.41 22.00
CA LEU A 154 -7.97 10.40 23.07
C LEU A 154 -7.48 11.78 22.54
N GLY A 155 -8.24 12.37 21.59
CA GLY A 155 -8.12 13.77 21.16
C GLY A 155 -7.32 14.08 19.88
N ILE A 156 -7.32 13.23 18.84
CA ILE A 156 -6.39 13.33 17.68
C ILE A 156 -7.10 13.47 16.32
N GLN A 157 -6.45 14.16 15.38
CA GLN A 157 -6.71 14.10 13.93
C GLN A 157 -5.64 13.24 13.22
N PHE A 158 -6.06 12.39 12.27
CA PHE A 158 -5.18 11.48 11.52
C PHE A 158 -5.00 11.97 10.07
N GLU A 159 -3.76 11.99 9.58
CA GLU A 159 -3.45 12.14 8.16
C GLU A 159 -2.81 10.86 7.60
N GLU A 160 -3.23 10.42 6.41
CA GLU A 160 -2.70 9.23 5.74
C GLU A 160 -1.63 9.57 4.70
N PRO A 161 -0.40 9.04 4.79
CA PRO A 161 0.63 9.25 3.77
C PRO A 161 0.70 8.12 2.73
N THR A 162 1.09 8.50 1.50
CA THR A 162 1.29 7.65 0.32
C THR A 162 2.74 7.12 0.25
N ASN A 163 2.98 5.81 0.29
CA ASN A 163 4.34 5.21 0.19
C ASN A 163 4.62 4.61 -1.21
N HIS A 164 5.83 4.86 -1.75
CA HIS A 164 6.34 4.28 -3.02
C HIS A 164 7.61 3.42 -2.78
N ILE A 165 7.69 2.24 -3.41
CA ILE A 165 8.90 1.41 -3.53
C ILE A 165 9.37 1.47 -4.99
N THR A 166 10.66 1.69 -5.23
CA THR A 166 11.26 1.69 -6.57
C THR A 166 11.93 0.36 -6.89
N ALA A 167 11.33 -0.38 -7.83
CA ALA A 167 11.95 -1.47 -8.59
C ALA A 167 11.97 -1.06 -10.07
N SER A 168 13.07 -1.31 -10.78
CA SER A 168 13.20 -0.91 -12.19
C SER A 168 12.72 -2.03 -13.09
N THR A 169 11.63 -1.79 -13.81
CA THR A 169 11.12 -2.66 -14.87
C THR A 169 10.72 -1.79 -16.07
N ASP A 170 10.83 -2.33 -17.28
CA ASP A 170 10.33 -1.66 -18.49
C ASP A 170 8.78 -1.54 -18.51
N PHE A 171 8.07 -2.12 -17.53
CA PHE A 171 6.66 -1.81 -17.29
C PHE A 171 6.44 -0.32 -16.94
N GLY A 172 7.44 0.34 -16.34
CA GLY A 172 7.38 1.78 -16.10
C GLY A 172 7.07 2.55 -17.39
N ASN A 173 7.72 2.19 -18.51
CA ASN A 173 7.46 2.79 -19.82
C ASN A 173 6.04 2.54 -20.33
N VAL A 174 5.48 1.34 -20.09
CA VAL A 174 4.10 1.03 -20.48
C VAL A 174 3.11 1.85 -19.66
N SER A 175 3.36 2.02 -18.35
CA SER A 175 2.50 2.81 -17.47
C SER A 175 2.46 4.30 -17.77
N PHE A 176 3.29 4.80 -18.70
CA PHE A 176 3.17 6.18 -19.22
C PHE A 176 2.19 6.32 -20.37
N ILE A 177 1.89 5.22 -21.10
CA ILE A 177 1.07 5.26 -22.31
C ILE A 177 -0.28 4.56 -22.14
N VAL A 178 -0.39 3.63 -21.19
CA VAL A 178 -1.61 2.86 -20.90
C VAL A 178 -1.76 2.73 -19.38
N PRO A 179 -2.97 2.95 -18.82
CA PRO A 179 -3.20 2.74 -17.40
C PRO A 179 -2.99 1.26 -17.04
N GLY A 180 -2.21 1.03 -15.98
CA GLY A 180 -1.93 -0.33 -15.57
C GLY A 180 -1.32 -0.47 -14.19
N ILE A 181 -1.36 -1.69 -13.68
CA ILE A 181 -0.82 -2.05 -12.38
C ILE A 181 0.27 -3.11 -12.51
N HIS A 182 1.30 -2.98 -11.68
CA HIS A 182 2.39 -3.93 -11.54
C HIS A 182 2.61 -4.35 -10.08
N PRO A 183 1.64 -5.09 -9.48
CA PRO A 183 1.78 -5.60 -8.12
C PRO A 183 2.86 -6.66 -7.96
N PHE A 184 3.51 -6.64 -6.79
CA PHE A 184 4.39 -7.70 -6.30
C PHE A 184 3.62 -8.70 -5.44
N PHE A 185 3.85 -9.99 -5.66
CA PHE A 185 3.25 -11.07 -4.87
C PHE A 185 4.32 -11.96 -4.22
N TYR A 186 4.09 -12.32 -2.96
CA TYR A 186 4.91 -13.24 -2.22
C TYR A 186 4.80 -14.62 -2.83
N ILE A 187 5.95 -15.20 -3.15
CA ILE A 187 6.00 -16.55 -3.70
C ILE A 187 6.32 -17.62 -2.64
N CYS A 188 6.06 -17.33 -1.37
CA CYS A 188 6.25 -18.28 -0.26
C CYS A 188 7.69 -18.80 -0.12
N THR A 189 8.69 -18.00 -0.50
CA THR A 189 10.10 -18.34 -0.36
C THR A 189 10.95 -17.12 -0.03
N ASP A 190 11.99 -17.34 0.77
CA ASP A 190 13.05 -16.37 1.04
C ASP A 190 14.20 -16.48 0.02
N ALA A 191 14.09 -17.36 -0.99
CA ALA A 191 15.10 -17.49 -2.05
C ALA A 191 15.24 -16.16 -2.82
N PHE A 192 16.46 -15.76 -3.14
CA PHE A 192 16.70 -14.54 -3.93
C PHE A 192 16.22 -14.73 -5.37
N ASN A 193 15.81 -13.64 -6.02
CA ASN A 193 15.59 -13.63 -7.45
C ASN A 193 16.86 -14.14 -8.17
N HIS A 194 16.66 -14.85 -9.29
CA HIS A 194 17.73 -15.46 -10.11
C HIS A 194 18.37 -16.71 -9.50
N THR A 195 17.65 -17.44 -8.64
CA THR A 195 18.06 -18.75 -8.09
C THR A 195 17.13 -19.88 -8.56
N LYS A 196 17.57 -21.14 -8.49
CA LYS A 196 16.74 -22.30 -8.90
C LYS A 196 15.59 -22.53 -7.93
N GLU A 197 15.83 -22.24 -6.67
CA GLU A 197 14.89 -22.35 -5.56
C GLU A 197 13.72 -21.34 -5.74
N TYR A 198 14.02 -20.15 -6.28
CA TYR A 198 13.02 -19.14 -6.62
C TYR A 198 12.05 -19.63 -7.72
N ILE A 199 12.59 -20.28 -8.77
CA ILE A 199 11.78 -20.82 -9.87
C ILE A 199 10.78 -21.88 -9.37
N GLN A 200 11.21 -22.76 -8.47
CA GLN A 200 10.34 -23.81 -7.92
C GLN A 200 9.18 -23.24 -7.12
N ALA A 201 9.44 -22.18 -6.34
CA ALA A 201 8.42 -21.53 -5.53
C ALA A 201 7.37 -20.78 -6.37
N MET A 202 7.76 -20.22 -7.53
CA MET A 202 6.82 -19.56 -8.45
C MET A 202 5.71 -20.49 -8.94
N PHE A 203 6.02 -21.76 -9.23
CA PHE A 203 5.02 -22.71 -9.74
C PHE A 203 3.86 -22.95 -8.77
N LEU A 204 4.11 -22.82 -7.47
CA LEU A 204 3.12 -23.08 -6.43
C LEU A 204 2.03 -22.00 -6.38
N VAL A 205 2.41 -20.75 -6.67
CA VAL A 205 1.54 -19.57 -6.48
C VAL A 205 1.01 -18.97 -7.79
N MET A 206 1.58 -19.36 -8.94
CA MET A 206 1.20 -18.83 -10.26
C MET A 206 -0.31 -18.87 -10.50
N LYS A 207 -0.95 -20.01 -10.18
CA LYS A 207 -2.40 -20.19 -10.39
C LYS A 207 -3.25 -19.22 -9.55
N LEU A 208 -2.81 -18.89 -8.34
CA LEU A 208 -3.52 -17.94 -7.48
C LEU A 208 -3.36 -16.51 -8.02
N ASN A 209 -2.15 -16.14 -8.41
CA ASN A 209 -1.84 -14.81 -8.93
C ASN A 209 -2.54 -14.54 -10.27
N SER A 210 -2.58 -15.52 -11.17
CA SER A 210 -3.33 -15.41 -12.42
C SER A 210 -4.82 -15.20 -12.19
N LYS A 211 -5.40 -15.86 -11.17
CA LYS A 211 -6.80 -15.65 -10.79
C LYS A 211 -7.03 -14.26 -10.22
N ALA A 212 -6.14 -13.78 -9.35
CA ALA A 212 -6.24 -12.45 -8.77
C ALA A 212 -6.19 -11.34 -9.84
N LEU A 213 -5.24 -11.45 -10.78
CA LEU A 213 -5.17 -10.53 -11.93
C LEU A 213 -6.43 -10.60 -12.80
N ALA A 214 -6.91 -11.81 -13.12
CA ALA A 214 -8.10 -11.98 -13.95
C ALA A 214 -9.36 -11.42 -13.26
N MET A 215 -9.53 -11.67 -11.96
CA MET A 215 -10.67 -11.13 -11.20
C MET A 215 -10.60 -9.62 -11.09
N THR A 216 -9.40 -9.04 -10.92
CA THR A 216 -9.21 -7.58 -10.90
C THR A 216 -9.60 -6.97 -12.25
N ALA A 217 -9.16 -7.57 -13.36
CA ALA A 217 -9.54 -7.14 -14.69
C ALA A 217 -11.07 -7.22 -14.91
N VAL A 218 -11.71 -8.29 -14.45
CA VAL A 218 -13.18 -8.43 -14.49
C VAL A 218 -13.86 -7.35 -13.67
N ASP A 219 -13.40 -7.07 -12.45
CA ASP A 219 -14.01 -6.06 -11.58
C ASP A 219 -13.93 -4.66 -12.19
N VAL A 220 -12.80 -4.30 -12.81
CA VAL A 220 -12.63 -3.00 -13.48
C VAL A 220 -13.49 -2.92 -14.74
N VAL A 221 -13.45 -3.94 -15.60
CA VAL A 221 -14.19 -3.93 -16.87
C VAL A 221 -15.70 -3.99 -16.64
N CYS A 222 -16.17 -4.77 -15.67
CA CYS A 222 -17.59 -4.87 -15.34
C CYS A 222 -18.15 -3.66 -14.56
N SER A 223 -17.30 -2.67 -14.25
CA SER A 223 -17.69 -1.45 -13.55
C SER A 223 -17.46 -0.23 -14.47
N PRO A 224 -18.44 0.16 -15.31
CA PRO A 224 -18.26 1.22 -16.30
C PRO A 224 -17.81 2.56 -15.72
N ASP A 225 -18.26 2.88 -14.51
CA ASP A 225 -17.86 4.11 -13.81
C ASP A 225 -16.41 4.03 -13.31
N LEU A 226 -15.96 2.86 -12.84
CA LEU A 226 -14.58 2.64 -12.44
C LEU A 226 -13.64 2.67 -13.65
N LEU A 227 -14.02 2.04 -14.77
CA LEU A 227 -13.24 2.11 -16.01
C LEU A 227 -13.14 3.54 -16.54
N ARG A 228 -14.24 4.31 -16.47
CA ARG A 228 -14.24 5.73 -16.85
C ARG A 228 -13.32 6.53 -15.94
N GLN A 229 -13.42 6.34 -14.62
CA GLN A 229 -12.56 7.01 -13.65
C GLN A 229 -11.08 6.70 -13.89
N VAL A 230 -10.72 5.43 -14.12
CA VAL A 230 -9.34 5.05 -14.41
C VAL A 230 -8.81 5.75 -15.67
N ARG A 231 -9.65 5.94 -16.70
CA ARG A 231 -9.28 6.69 -17.91
C ARG A 231 -9.17 8.20 -17.67
N GLU A 232 -10.05 8.77 -16.85
CA GLU A 232 -10.03 10.19 -16.50
C GLU A 232 -8.83 10.55 -15.61
N ASP A 233 -8.49 9.68 -14.65
CA ASP A 233 -7.35 9.84 -13.76
C ASP A 233 -6.00 9.63 -14.49
N PHE A 234 -6.01 8.87 -15.59
CA PHE A 234 -4.83 8.63 -16.41
C PHE A 234 -4.61 9.76 -17.43
N CYS A 235 -3.69 10.67 -17.13
CA CYS A 235 -3.17 11.64 -18.09
C CYS A 235 -1.90 11.09 -18.74
N PRO A 236 -1.92 10.69 -20.04
CA PRO A 236 -0.70 10.36 -20.76
C PRO A 236 0.20 11.60 -20.83
N ASN A 237 1.49 11.46 -20.51
CA ASN A 237 2.49 12.52 -20.68
C ASN A 237 3.00 12.58 -22.12
#